data_AF-F5VFV3-F1
#
_entry.id   AF-F5VFV3-F1
#
_cell.length_a   1.000
_cell.length_b   1.000
_cell.length_c   1.000
_cell.angle_alpha   90.00
_cell.angle_beta   90.00
_cell.angle_gamma   90.00
#
_symmetry.space_group_name_H-M   'P 1'
#
loop_
_entity.id
_entity.type
_entity.pdbx_description
1 polymer ?
#
loop_
_entity_poly.entity_id
_entity_poly.type
_entity_poly.pdbx_seq_one_letter_code
_entity_poly.pdbx_strand_id
1 'polypeptide(L)'
;MSYEYESYDNLEELKKVDPKLANELSWYAWSEDWKNEDFLVFPNEVEFAKYELEDGAYEELGLEVVQGTKYEGAVNPFNYIDYKRLADDLIKNWDRSLYYASDEGKIVRTSYGF
;
A
#
# COMPACT_ATOMS: atom_id res chain seq x y z
N MET A 1 4.91 10.82 -7.96
CA MET A 1 4.77 10.07 -6.70
C MET A 1 6.17 9.65 -6.29
N SER A 2 6.50 9.68 -4.99
CA SER A 2 7.80 9.18 -4.51
C SER A 2 7.83 7.66 -4.32
N TYR A 3 6.69 7.01 -4.63
CA TYR A 3 6.44 5.61 -4.38
C TYR A 3 5.91 4.84 -5.59
N GLU A 4 5.99 3.50 -5.50
CA GLU A 4 5.59 2.56 -6.54
C GLU A 4 4.47 1.62 -6.05
N TYR A 5 3.46 1.40 -6.89
CA TYR A 5 2.44 0.37 -6.70
C TYR A 5 1.84 -0.06 -8.05
N GLU A 6 1.19 -1.22 -8.08
CA GLU A 6 0.36 -1.67 -9.19
C GLU A 6 -1.10 -1.77 -8.71
N SER A 7 -2.04 -1.32 -9.54
CA SER A 7 -3.47 -1.45 -9.26
C SER A 7 -4.11 -2.53 -10.12
N TYR A 8 -5.02 -3.29 -9.54
CA TYR A 8 -5.80 -4.32 -10.22
C TYR A 8 -7.28 -4.13 -9.90
N ASP A 9 -8.15 -4.22 -10.91
CA ASP A 9 -9.58 -3.97 -10.72
C ASP A 9 -10.30 -5.11 -9.98
N ASN A 10 -9.68 -6.29 -9.90
CA ASN A 10 -10.21 -7.49 -9.24
C ASN A 10 -9.14 -8.60 -9.12
N LEU A 11 -9.48 -9.66 -8.40
CA LEU A 11 -8.58 -10.80 -8.15
C LEU A 11 -8.18 -11.51 -9.44
N GLU A 12 -9.07 -11.58 -10.44
CA GLU A 12 -8.77 -12.27 -11.70
C GLU A 12 -7.76 -11.48 -12.55
N GLU A 13 -7.70 -10.15 -12.44
CA GLU A 13 -6.62 -9.36 -13.04
C GLU A 13 -5.29 -9.58 -12.33
N LEU A 14 -5.29 -9.51 -11.00
CA LEU A 14 -4.10 -9.79 -10.19
C LEU A 14 -3.55 -11.18 -10.51
N LYS A 15 -4.43 -12.19 -10.57
CA LYS A 15 -4.06 -13.58 -10.85
C LYS A 15 -3.41 -13.81 -12.21
N LYS A 16 -3.68 -12.97 -13.22
CA LYS A 16 -3.01 -13.06 -14.53
C LYS A 16 -1.53 -12.67 -14.45
N VAL A 17 -1.18 -11.75 -13.55
CA VAL A 17 0.17 -11.21 -13.39
C VAL A 17 0.92 -11.91 -12.26
N ASP A 18 0.27 -12.07 -11.11
CA ASP A 18 0.80 -12.74 -9.92
C ASP A 18 -0.18 -13.81 -9.38
N PRO A 19 -0.19 -15.02 -10.00
CA PRO A 19 -1.03 -16.11 -9.53
C PRO A 19 -0.71 -16.56 -8.11
N LYS A 20 0.53 -16.36 -7.64
CA LYS A 20 0.94 -16.78 -6.30
C LYS A 20 0.29 -15.88 -5.26
N LEU A 21 0.40 -14.57 -5.43
CA LEU A 21 -0.24 -13.60 -4.54
C LEU A 21 -1.76 -13.76 -4.54
N ALA A 22 -2.38 -13.94 -5.71
CA ALA A 22 -3.82 -14.17 -5.80
C ALA A 22 -4.27 -15.43 -5.01
N ASN A 23 -3.46 -16.49 -5.02
CA ASN A 23 -3.73 -17.68 -4.21
C ASN A 23 -3.54 -17.41 -2.72
N GLU A 24 -2.49 -16.68 -2.31
CA GLU A 24 -2.30 -16.28 -0.90
C GLU A 24 -3.52 -15.52 -0.36
N LEU A 25 -4.00 -14.51 -1.09
CA LEU A 25 -5.20 -13.76 -0.73
C LEU A 25 -6.44 -14.65 -0.62
N SER A 26 -6.57 -15.63 -1.52
CA SER A 26 -7.67 -16.61 -1.48
C SER A 26 -7.65 -17.51 -0.25
N TRP A 27 -6.49 -17.76 0.34
CA TRP A 27 -6.36 -18.49 1.61
C TRP A 27 -6.51 -17.59 2.83
N TYR A 28 -6.17 -16.30 2.70
CA TYR A 28 -6.24 -15.33 3.78
C TYR A 28 -7.68 -14.91 4.08
N ALA A 29 -8.47 -14.63 3.04
CA ALA A 29 -9.80 -14.07 3.17
C ALA A 29 -10.85 -15.09 3.61
N TRP A 30 -11.81 -14.65 4.43
CA TRP A 30 -12.85 -15.51 5.00
C TRP A 30 -14.18 -15.41 4.23
N SER A 31 -14.27 -14.43 3.32
CA SER A 31 -15.44 -14.14 2.48
C SER A 31 -15.10 -14.28 0.99
N GLU A 32 -16.08 -14.10 0.10
CA GLU A 32 -15.86 -14.02 -1.35
C GLU A 32 -16.09 -12.62 -1.93
N ASP A 33 -16.61 -11.68 -1.15
CA ASP A 33 -17.07 -10.37 -1.65
C ASP A 33 -15.88 -9.53 -2.14
N TRP A 34 -14.74 -9.63 -1.46
CA TRP A 34 -13.47 -8.96 -1.78
C TRP A 34 -12.89 -9.28 -3.16
N LYS A 35 -13.30 -10.38 -3.80
CA LYS A 35 -12.71 -10.84 -5.06
C LYS A 35 -12.94 -9.88 -6.23
N ASN A 36 -13.97 -9.04 -6.14
CA ASN A 36 -14.31 -8.04 -7.15
C ASN A 36 -13.86 -6.62 -6.77
N GLU A 37 -13.18 -6.46 -5.64
CA GLU A 37 -12.68 -5.16 -5.18
C GLU A 37 -11.37 -4.79 -5.88
N ASP A 38 -11.02 -3.51 -5.84
CA ASP A 38 -9.73 -3.04 -6.31
C ASP A 38 -8.60 -3.41 -5.33
N PHE A 39 -7.44 -3.73 -5.89
CA PHE A 39 -6.23 -4.06 -5.14
C PHE A 39 -5.14 -3.06 -5.47
N LEU A 40 -4.57 -2.43 -4.44
CA LEU A 40 -3.27 -1.77 -4.54
C LEU A 40 -2.19 -2.71 -4.03
N VAL A 41 -1.23 -3.04 -4.89
CA VAL A 41 -0.13 -3.94 -4.59
C VAL A 41 1.18 -3.15 -4.58
N PHE A 42 1.76 -3.00 -3.39
CA PHE A 42 3.06 -2.38 -3.19
C PHE A 42 4.13 -3.46 -3.26
N PRO A 43 5.25 -3.21 -3.97
CA PRO A 43 6.32 -4.21 -4.12
C PRO A 43 7.04 -4.50 -2.81
N ASN A 44 6.97 -3.58 -1.83
CA ASN A 44 7.47 -3.76 -0.48
C ASN A 44 6.81 -2.78 0.50
N GLU A 45 7.06 -2.98 1.79
CA GLU A 45 6.57 -2.17 2.90
C GLU A 45 7.01 -0.69 2.89
N VAL A 46 8.17 -0.36 2.31
CA VAL A 46 8.67 1.02 2.24
C VAL A 46 7.83 1.82 1.24
N GLU A 47 7.49 1.22 0.10
CA GLU A 47 6.61 1.84 -0.88
C GLU A 47 5.19 2.04 -0.31
N PHE A 48 4.69 1.06 0.44
CA PHE A 48 3.45 1.19 1.20
C PHE A 48 3.49 2.36 2.21
N ALA A 49 4.56 2.49 3.01
CA ALA A 49 4.64 3.57 4.00
C ALA A 49 4.73 4.97 3.37
N LYS A 50 5.40 5.10 2.22
CA LYS A 50 5.40 6.34 1.45
C LYS A 50 4.01 6.68 0.93
N TYR A 51 3.29 5.69 0.37
CA TYR A 51 1.91 5.88 -0.09
C TYR A 51 1.01 6.34 1.05
N GLU A 52 1.03 5.65 2.19
CA GLU A 52 0.19 6.02 3.34
C GLU A 52 0.44 7.46 3.80
N LEU A 53 1.71 7.90 3.72
CA LEU A 53 2.11 9.24 4.11
C LEU A 53 1.72 10.33 3.08
N GLU A 54 1.81 10.04 1.79
CA GLU A 54 1.55 10.99 0.70
C GLU A 54 0.08 11.06 0.31
N ASP A 55 -0.59 9.91 0.18
CA ASP A 55 -1.91 9.77 -0.47
C ASP A 55 -2.84 8.74 0.26
N GLY A 56 -2.47 8.28 1.46
CA GLY A 56 -3.26 7.33 2.26
C GLY A 56 -3.71 7.92 3.59
N ALA A 57 -3.52 7.18 4.69
CA ALA A 57 -4.05 7.53 6.01
C ALA A 57 -3.62 8.91 6.55
N TYR A 58 -2.54 9.49 6.01
CA TYR A 58 -2.02 10.79 6.42
C TYR A 58 -2.35 11.94 5.46
N GLU A 59 -3.08 11.67 4.36
CA GLU A 59 -3.51 12.69 3.39
C GLU A 59 -4.22 13.85 4.12
N GLU A 60 -5.18 13.53 4.98
CA GLU A 60 -5.95 14.53 5.75
C GLU A 60 -5.11 15.37 6.74
N LEU A 61 -3.88 14.97 7.05
CA LEU A 61 -2.98 15.77 7.89
C LEU A 61 -2.29 16.90 7.11
N GLY A 62 -2.55 17.02 5.81
CA GLY A 62 -1.94 18.04 4.94
C GLY A 62 -0.44 17.83 4.75
N LEU A 63 0.02 16.59 4.89
CA LEU A 63 1.39 16.17 4.61
C LEU A 63 1.60 15.86 3.11
N GLU A 64 0.58 16.01 2.28
CA GLU A 64 0.66 15.70 0.85
C GLU A 64 1.89 16.34 0.18
N VAL A 65 2.72 15.49 -0.45
CA VAL A 65 3.78 15.96 -1.35
C VAL A 65 3.11 16.40 -2.63
N VAL A 66 2.78 17.69 -2.73
CA VAL A 66 2.25 18.25 -3.98
C VAL A 66 3.29 17.99 -5.08
N GLN A 67 2.94 17.15 -6.06
CA GLN A 67 3.85 16.79 -7.13
C GLN A 67 4.42 18.04 -7.79
N GLY A 68 5.74 18.08 -7.96
CA GLY A 68 6.43 19.23 -8.54
C GLY A 68 6.74 20.35 -7.54
N THR A 69 6.48 20.16 -6.24
CA THR A 69 6.95 21.07 -5.19
C THR A 69 8.45 21.23 -5.29
N LYS A 70 8.88 22.45 -5.61
CA LYS A 70 10.27 22.87 -5.52
C LYS A 70 10.44 23.48 -4.15
N TYR A 71 11.26 22.86 -3.31
CA TYR A 71 11.55 23.38 -1.97
C TYR A 71 12.45 24.63 -1.99
N GLU A 72 12.82 25.17 -3.16
CA GLU A 72 13.59 26.43 -3.32
C GLU A 72 14.80 26.59 -2.39
N GLY A 73 15.55 25.50 -2.18
CA GLY A 73 16.72 25.46 -1.30
C GLY A 73 16.42 25.07 0.15
N ALA A 74 15.14 24.99 0.55
CA ALA A 74 14.72 24.27 1.74
C ALA A 74 14.86 22.76 1.53
N VAL A 75 15.04 22.04 2.63
CA VAL A 75 15.13 20.58 2.61
C VAL A 75 13.73 19.97 2.47
N ASN A 76 13.61 18.89 1.70
CA ASN A 76 12.40 18.09 1.68
C ASN A 76 12.35 17.21 2.95
N PRO A 77 11.40 17.41 3.88
CA PRO A 77 11.33 16.64 5.13
C PRO A 77 11.10 15.14 4.90
N PHE A 78 10.46 14.75 3.79
CA PHE A 78 10.21 13.36 3.41
C PHE A 78 11.49 12.56 3.22
N ASN A 79 12.61 13.21 2.89
CA ASN A 79 13.90 12.55 2.73
C ASN A 79 14.55 12.12 4.06
N TYR A 80 13.98 12.55 5.20
CA TYR A 80 14.53 12.29 6.53
C TYR A 80 13.68 11.29 7.34
N ILE A 81 12.61 10.78 6.75
CA ILE A 81 11.73 9.81 7.38
C ILE A 81 12.37 8.42 7.25
N ASP A 82 12.42 7.70 8.36
CA ASP A 82 12.77 6.28 8.38
C ASP A 82 11.53 5.48 7.94
N TYR A 83 11.34 5.35 6.63
CA TYR A 83 10.18 4.66 6.07
C TYR A 83 10.09 3.21 6.46
N LYS A 84 11.22 2.53 6.69
CA LYS A 84 11.21 1.14 7.13
C LYS A 84 10.59 1.03 8.52
N ARG A 85 11.06 1.86 9.46
CA ARG A 85 10.48 1.90 10.81
C ARG A 85 9.01 2.33 10.81
N LEU A 86 8.66 3.32 9.99
CA LEU A 86 7.26 3.73 9.83
C LEU A 86 6.40 2.57 9.32
N ALA A 87 6.87 1.85 8.29
CA ALA A 87 6.16 0.70 7.73
C ALA A 87 5.95 -0.39 8.79
N ASP A 88 6.99 -0.72 9.56
CA ASP A 88 6.90 -1.71 10.65
C ASP A 88 5.82 -1.33 11.68
N ASP A 89 5.76 -0.06 12.07
CA ASP A 89 4.77 0.45 13.02
C ASP A 89 3.35 0.49 12.43
N LEU A 90 3.20 0.80 11.13
CA LEU A 90 1.92 0.74 10.41
C LEU A 90 1.42 -0.70 10.32
N ILE A 91 2.25 -1.63 9.81
CA ILE A 91 1.92 -3.05 9.64
C ILE A 91 1.50 -3.69 10.97
N LYS A 92 2.16 -3.31 12.07
CA LYS A 92 1.85 -3.83 13.40
C LYS A 92 0.44 -3.46 13.87
N ASN A 93 -0.09 -2.31 13.44
CA ASN A 93 -1.33 -1.72 13.96
C ASN A 93 -2.43 -1.57 12.90
N TRP A 94 -2.20 -1.99 11.66
CA TRP A 94 -3.16 -1.79 10.58
C TRP A 94 -4.46 -2.58 10.77
N ASP A 95 -5.48 -2.17 10.00
CA ASP A 95 -6.72 -2.92 9.94
C ASP A 95 -6.54 -4.15 9.04
N ARG A 96 -6.43 -5.33 9.65
CA ARG A 96 -6.25 -6.59 8.92
C ARG A 96 -7.42 -6.94 7.99
N SER A 97 -8.57 -6.29 8.14
CA SER A 97 -9.66 -6.43 7.16
C SER A 97 -9.32 -5.75 5.85
N LEU A 98 -8.48 -4.71 5.83
CA LEU A 98 -8.14 -3.93 4.62
C LEU A 98 -6.75 -4.27 4.05
N TYR A 99 -5.84 -4.77 4.90
CA TYR A 99 -4.43 -4.95 4.55
C TYR A 99 -3.94 -6.38 4.71
N TYR A 100 -3.03 -6.79 3.81
CA TYR A 100 -2.33 -8.07 3.84
C TYR A 100 -0.84 -7.91 3.50
N ALA A 101 0.03 -8.61 4.23
CA ALA A 101 1.45 -8.74 3.89
C ALA A 101 1.70 -10.12 3.29
N SER A 102 2.24 -10.17 2.07
CA SER A 102 2.53 -11.43 1.39
C SER A 102 3.79 -12.11 1.92
N ASP A 103 3.91 -13.41 1.63
CA ASP A 103 5.12 -14.18 1.97
C ASP A 103 6.37 -13.69 1.21
N GLU A 104 6.19 -12.91 0.14
CA GLU A 104 7.27 -12.28 -0.64
C GLU A 104 7.57 -10.84 -0.22
N GLY A 105 6.92 -10.34 0.83
CA GLY A 105 7.12 -9.00 1.36
C GLY A 105 6.38 -7.90 0.62
N LYS A 106 5.48 -8.24 -0.32
CA LYS A 106 4.56 -7.28 -0.93
C LYS A 106 3.47 -6.89 0.07
N ILE A 107 2.93 -5.70 -0.07
CA ILE A 107 1.79 -5.24 0.73
C ILE A 107 0.58 -5.09 -0.19
N VAL A 108 -0.56 -5.61 0.22
CA VAL A 108 -1.84 -5.48 -0.49
C VAL A 108 -2.80 -4.68 0.36
N ARG A 109 -3.46 -3.71 -0.27
CA ARG A 109 -4.58 -2.93 0.29
C ARG A 109 -5.81 -3.12 -0.58
N THR A 110 -6.97 -3.24 0.06
CA THR A 110 -8.29 -3.17 -0.58
C THR A 110 -9.08 -1.98 -0.03
N SER A 111 -10.02 -1.44 -0.82
CA SER A 111 -10.84 -0.30 -0.39
C SER A 111 -11.98 -0.71 0.57
N TYR A 112 -12.49 -1.94 0.43
CA TYR A 112 -13.68 -2.41 1.15
C TYR A 112 -13.45 -3.70 1.98
N GLY A 113 -12.24 -4.26 1.92
CA GLY A 113 -11.78 -5.35 2.77
C GLY A 113 -11.72 -6.73 2.11
N PHE A 114 -11.07 -7.66 2.82
CA PHE A 114 -10.92 -9.10 2.53
C PHE A 114 -12.02 -9.94 3.21
#